data_AF-A0A813HCH9-F1
#
_entry.id   AF-A0A813HCH9-F1
#
_cell.length_a   1.000
_cell.length_b   1.000
_cell.length_c   1.000
_cell.angle_alpha   90.00
_cell.angle_beta   90.00
_cell.angle_gamma   90.00
#
_symmetry.space_group_name_H-M   'P 1'
#
loop_
_entity.id
_entity.type
_entity.pdbx_description
1 polymer ?
#
loop_
_entity_poly.entity_id
_entity_poly.type
_entity_poly.pdbx_seq_one_letter_code
_entity_poly.pdbx_strand_id
1 'polypeptide(L)'
;HLFLRQLLSAKVIGSIIQELTLCGSADQVPEEHVIECAVELLMSIGHTLESMSAGKIALGQVCGRFKDLKQRVGLDKKPVYGKRIQFAIQDLLEVRAKGWTRKVFSGVAKTKEEIRREQQMDLKAQAMGKDVEVAEKVVAGARPLYIAAKKD
;
A
#
# COMPACT_ATOMS: atom_id res chain seq x y z
N HIS A 1 -0.96 9.53 -10.14
CA HIS A 1 0.41 10.12 -10.08
C HIS A 1 0.49 11.64 -9.86
N LEU A 2 -0.58 12.43 -10.04
CA LEU A 2 -0.53 13.91 -9.89
C LEU A 2 -0.01 14.36 -8.51
N PHE A 3 -0.47 13.72 -7.43
CA PHE A 3 0.01 13.99 -6.07
C PHE A 3 1.52 13.76 -5.89
N LEU A 4 2.05 12.66 -6.44
CA LEU A 4 3.50 12.37 -6.37
C LEU A 4 4.33 13.38 -7.17
N ARG A 5 3.73 14.03 -8.17
CA ARG A 5 4.32 15.14 -8.95
C ARG A 5 4.11 16.51 -8.32
N GLN A 6 3.57 16.59 -7.09
CA GLN A 6 3.28 17.83 -6.38
C GLN A 6 2.23 18.73 -7.05
N LEU A 7 1.39 18.16 -7.93
CA LEU A 7 0.31 18.89 -8.60
C LEU A 7 -1.00 18.87 -7.81
N LEU A 8 -1.05 18.12 -6.70
CA LEU A 8 -2.17 18.07 -5.76
C LEU A 8 -1.63 18.17 -4.34
N SER A 9 -2.35 18.88 -3.47
CA SER A 9 -1.98 19.01 -2.06
C SER A 9 -2.42 17.80 -1.24
N ALA A 10 -1.73 17.57 -0.11
CA ALA A 10 -2.14 16.53 0.85
C ALA A 10 -3.55 16.74 1.40
N LYS A 11 -4.02 17.99 1.48
CA LYS A 11 -5.38 18.32 1.93
C LYS A 11 -6.42 17.81 0.93
N VAL A 12 -6.22 18.06 -0.37
CA VAL A 12 -7.15 17.60 -1.42
C VAL A 12 -7.20 16.08 -1.46
N ILE A 13 -6.03 15.42 -1.46
CA ILE A 13 -5.97 13.95 -1.41
C ILE A 13 -6.61 13.40 -0.14
N GLY A 14 -6.35 14.02 1.02
CA GLY A 14 -6.94 13.66 2.30
C GLY A 14 -8.47 13.69 2.27
N SER A 15 -9.05 14.74 1.68
CA SER A 15 -10.50 14.85 1.50
C SER A 15 -11.05 13.75 0.58
N ILE A 16 -10.39 13.48 -0.55
CA ILE A 16 -10.81 12.43 -1.49
C ILE A 16 -10.85 11.06 -0.81
N ILE A 17 -9.80 10.67 -0.07
CA ILE A 17 -9.77 9.35 0.58
C ILE A 17 -10.79 9.23 1.73
N GLN A 18 -11.09 10.33 2.42
CA GLN A 18 -12.14 10.36 3.46
C GLN A 18 -13.54 10.24 2.85
N GLU A 19 -13.76 10.85 1.69
CA GLU A 19 -15.02 10.78 0.95
C GLU A 19 -15.25 9.38 0.38
N LEU A 20 -14.24 8.79 -0.28
CA LEU A 20 -14.32 7.41 -0.80
C LEU A 20 -14.64 6.38 0.30
N THR A 21 -14.14 6.60 1.51
CA THR A 21 -14.35 5.68 2.65
C THR A 21 -15.53 6.06 3.54
N LEU A 22 -16.25 7.14 3.19
CA LEU A 22 -17.36 7.70 3.95
C LEU A 22 -17.02 7.87 5.44
N CYS A 23 -15.84 8.44 5.73
CA CYS A 23 -15.40 8.69 7.11
C CYS A 23 -16.39 9.57 7.90
N GLY A 24 -17.13 10.45 7.23
CA GLY A 24 -18.13 11.33 7.84
C GLY A 24 -19.49 10.67 8.08
N SER A 25 -19.71 9.44 7.63
CA SER A 25 -21.02 8.77 7.69
C SER A 25 -20.86 7.34 8.18
N ALA A 26 -20.70 7.19 9.50
CA ALA A 26 -20.41 5.91 10.14
C ALA A 26 -21.41 4.80 9.75
N ASP A 27 -22.69 5.13 9.62
CA ASP A 27 -23.75 4.18 9.31
C ASP A 27 -23.76 3.69 7.87
N GLN A 28 -23.18 4.46 6.94
CA GLN A 28 -23.11 4.08 5.54
C GLN A 28 -21.95 3.11 5.28
N VAL A 29 -22.06 2.36 4.19
CA VAL A 29 -21.05 1.41 3.74
C VAL A 29 -20.76 1.74 2.27
N PRO A 30 -19.51 2.06 1.91
CA PRO A 30 -19.13 2.25 0.52
C PRO A 30 -19.26 0.96 -0.31
N GLU A 31 -19.44 1.08 -1.62
CA GLU A 31 -19.42 -0.10 -2.50
C GLU A 31 -18.02 -0.75 -2.54
N GLU A 32 -17.96 -2.06 -2.79
CA GLU A 32 -16.69 -2.82 -2.80
C GLU A 32 -15.64 -2.20 -3.73
N HIS A 33 -16.04 -1.79 -4.93
CA HIS A 33 -15.15 -1.22 -5.93
C HIS A 33 -14.58 0.15 -5.50
N VAL A 34 -15.33 0.91 -4.68
CA VAL A 34 -14.88 2.18 -4.12
C VAL A 34 -13.81 1.94 -3.04
N ILE A 35 -14.00 0.93 -2.20
CA ILE A 35 -12.99 0.52 -1.22
C ILE A 35 -11.71 0.04 -1.91
N GLU A 36 -11.84 -0.79 -2.93
CA GLU A 36 -10.71 -1.25 -3.73
C GLU A 36 -9.95 -0.06 -4.36
N CYS A 37 -10.66 0.90 -4.95
CA CYS A 37 -10.06 2.13 -5.46
C CYS A 37 -9.31 2.91 -4.38
N ALA A 38 -9.89 3.06 -3.18
CA ALA A 38 -9.24 3.73 -2.06
C ALA A 38 -7.97 2.99 -1.59
N VAL A 39 -8.02 1.65 -1.53
CA VAL A 39 -6.87 0.81 -1.19
C VAL A 39 -5.76 0.97 -2.22
N GLU A 40 -6.06 0.87 -3.52
CA GLU A 40 -5.08 1.01 -4.60
C GLU A 40 -4.45 2.41 -4.63
N LEU A 41 -5.26 3.44 -4.41
CA LEU A 41 -4.78 4.82 -4.28
C LEU A 41 -3.77 4.92 -3.13
N LEU A 42 -4.11 4.43 -1.95
CA LEU A 42 -3.23 4.48 -0.78
C LEU A 42 -1.99 3.59 -0.94
N MET A 43 -2.10 2.43 -1.58
CA MET A 43 -0.97 1.60 -1.96
C MET A 43 0.00 2.31 -2.92
N SER A 44 -0.49 3.32 -3.66
CA SER A 44 0.29 4.10 -4.63
C SER A 44 0.88 5.39 -4.07
N ILE A 45 0.33 5.97 -3.00
CA ILE A 45 0.78 7.28 -2.48
C ILE A 45 0.99 7.34 -0.97
N GLY A 46 0.64 6.28 -0.24
CA GLY A 46 0.46 6.30 1.20
C GLY A 46 1.71 6.68 1.98
N HIS A 47 2.89 6.20 1.57
CA HIS A 47 4.16 6.61 2.18
C HIS A 47 4.40 8.12 2.06
N THR A 48 4.27 8.68 0.85
CA THR A 48 4.45 10.12 0.60
C THR A 48 3.36 10.95 1.31
N LEU A 49 2.13 10.44 1.39
CA LEU A 49 1.05 11.12 2.09
C LEU A 49 1.29 11.17 3.60
N GLU A 50 1.74 10.06 4.19
CA GLU A 50 1.96 9.94 5.63
C GLU A 50 3.17 10.76 6.13
N SER A 51 4.14 11.07 5.25
CA SER A 51 5.25 11.97 5.60
C SER A 51 4.82 13.43 5.76
N MET A 52 3.59 13.79 5.39
CA MET A 52 3.03 15.13 5.50
C MET A 52 2.04 15.19 6.68
N SER A 53 2.07 16.26 7.49
CA SER A 53 1.25 16.37 8.71
C SER A 53 -0.25 16.19 8.45
N ALA A 54 -0.82 16.92 7.49
CA ALA A 54 -2.22 16.80 7.10
C ALA A 54 -2.56 15.41 6.52
N GLY A 55 -1.64 14.83 5.75
CA GLY A 55 -1.82 13.51 5.17
C GLY A 55 -1.81 12.39 6.21
N LYS A 56 -0.93 12.49 7.22
CA LYS A 56 -0.88 11.57 8.37
C LYS A 56 -2.18 11.54 9.16
N ILE A 57 -2.79 12.70 9.40
CA ILE A 57 -4.09 12.81 10.09
C ILE A 57 -5.18 12.14 9.26
N ALA A 58 -5.31 12.50 7.98
CA ALA A 58 -6.32 11.95 7.09
C ALA A 58 -6.19 10.42 6.96
N LEU A 59 -4.97 9.93 6.77
CA LEU A 59 -4.67 8.50 6.71
C LEU A 59 -4.98 7.77 8.02
N GLY A 60 -4.77 8.42 9.16
CA GLY A 60 -5.18 7.91 10.48
C GLY A 60 -6.69 7.63 10.53
N GLN A 61 -7.49 8.60 10.12
CA GLN A 61 -8.97 8.49 10.09
C GLN A 61 -9.42 7.40 9.13
N VAL A 62 -8.87 7.38 7.91
CA VAL A 62 -9.21 6.37 6.90
C VAL A 62 -8.83 4.95 7.34
N CYS A 63 -7.67 4.75 7.95
CA CYS A 63 -7.31 3.43 8.48
C CYS A 63 -8.18 3.00 9.67
N GLY A 64 -8.62 3.95 10.50
CA GLY A 64 -9.62 3.68 11.54
C GLY A 64 -10.93 3.19 10.92
N ARG A 65 -11.39 3.89 9.87
CA ARG A 65 -12.58 3.51 9.11
C ARG A 65 -12.45 2.16 8.43
N PHE A 66 -11.31 1.84 7.84
CA PHE A 66 -11.08 0.52 7.25
C PHE A 66 -11.14 -0.62 8.27
N LYS A 67 -10.63 -0.42 9.48
CA LYS A 67 -10.73 -1.42 10.56
C LYS A 67 -12.20 -1.68 10.92
N ASP A 68 -12.98 -0.62 11.09
CA ASP A 68 -14.42 -0.68 11.34
C ASP A 68 -15.14 -1.43 10.20
N LEU A 69 -14.98 -0.97 8.97
CA LEU A 69 -15.59 -1.54 7.77
C LEU A 69 -15.26 -3.03 7.58
N LYS A 70 -14.00 -3.44 7.82
CA LYS A 70 -13.57 -4.84 7.71
C LYS A 70 -14.26 -5.74 8.73
N GLN A 71 -14.55 -5.24 9.93
CA GLN A 71 -15.18 -5.99 11.02
C GLN A 71 -16.71 -5.89 11.00
N ARG A 72 -17.26 -5.01 10.18
CA ARG A 72 -18.69 -4.71 10.16
C ARG A 72 -19.52 -5.88 9.68
N VAL A 73 -20.63 -6.11 10.37
CA VAL A 73 -21.63 -7.14 10.04
C VAL A 73 -22.96 -6.50 9.66
N GLY A 74 -23.65 -7.10 8.70
CA GLY A 74 -25.00 -6.73 8.31
C GLY A 74 -26.05 -7.25 9.29
N LEU A 75 -27.32 -6.96 9.00
CA LEU A 75 -28.46 -7.43 9.80
C LEU A 75 -28.58 -8.96 9.83
N ASP A 76 -28.05 -9.63 8.80
CA ASP A 76 -27.97 -11.08 8.68
C ASP A 76 -26.80 -11.69 9.47
N LYS A 77 -26.09 -10.88 10.27
CA LYS A 77 -24.88 -11.24 11.03
C LYS A 77 -23.72 -11.71 10.16
N LYS A 78 -23.76 -11.46 8.84
CA LYS A 78 -22.64 -11.77 7.94
C LYS A 78 -21.77 -10.53 7.75
N PRO A 79 -20.48 -10.72 7.44
CA PRO A 79 -19.62 -9.61 7.12
C PRO A 79 -20.17 -8.82 5.93
N VAL A 80 -20.11 -7.49 6.03
CA VAL A 80 -20.60 -6.58 4.97
C VAL A 80 -19.79 -6.72 3.69
N TYR A 81 -18.49 -7.02 3.80
CA TYR A 81 -17.59 -7.19 2.67
C TYR A 81 -17.20 -8.64 2.46
N GLY A 82 -17.03 -9.03 1.19
CA GLY A 82 -16.43 -10.31 0.83
C GLY A 82 -14.96 -10.42 1.25
N LYS A 83 -14.43 -11.64 1.25
CA LYS A 83 -13.04 -11.92 1.69
C LYS A 83 -11.99 -11.13 0.92
N ARG A 84 -12.20 -10.92 -0.38
CA ARG A 84 -11.31 -10.14 -1.25
C ARG A 84 -11.08 -8.72 -0.71
N ILE A 85 -12.15 -8.00 -0.40
CA ILE A 85 -12.07 -6.64 0.16
C ILE A 85 -11.50 -6.64 1.57
N GLN A 86 -11.88 -7.61 2.42
CA GLN A 86 -11.31 -7.74 3.76
C GLN A 86 -9.79 -7.96 3.73
N PHE A 87 -9.28 -8.73 2.78
CA PHE A 87 -7.86 -8.95 2.59
C PHE A 87 -7.17 -7.73 2.00
N ALA A 88 -7.75 -7.07 0.99
CA ALA A 88 -7.20 -5.81 0.46
C ALA A 88 -7.02 -4.74 1.55
N ILE A 89 -8.02 -4.58 2.43
CA ILE A 89 -7.92 -3.71 3.61
C ILE A 89 -6.80 -4.18 4.55
N GLN A 90 -6.76 -5.48 4.87
CA GLN A 90 -5.76 -6.03 5.79
C GLN A 90 -4.34 -5.79 5.27
N ASP A 91 -4.10 -6.09 4.00
CA ASP A 91 -2.80 -5.96 3.36
C ASP A 91 -2.32 -4.51 3.40
N LEU A 92 -3.20 -3.55 3.12
CA LEU A 92 -2.87 -2.12 3.26
C LEU A 92 -2.48 -1.75 4.69
N LEU A 93 -3.24 -2.20 5.69
CA LEU A 93 -2.96 -1.91 7.10
C LEU A 93 -1.62 -2.52 7.54
N GLU A 94 -1.30 -3.73 7.07
CA GLU A 94 -0.02 -4.39 7.34
C GLU A 94 1.15 -3.71 6.64
N VAL A 95 0.98 -3.33 5.37
CA VAL A 95 2.00 -2.58 4.62
C VAL A 95 2.30 -1.28 5.35
N ARG A 96 1.28 -0.54 5.80
CA ARG A 96 1.47 0.67 6.62
C ARG A 96 2.20 0.37 7.93
N ALA A 97 1.80 -0.68 8.66
CA ALA A 97 2.45 -1.07 9.92
C ALA A 97 3.93 -1.45 9.73
N LYS A 98 4.28 -1.98 8.55
CA LYS A 98 5.66 -2.32 8.12
C LYS A 98 6.38 -1.13 7.46
N GLY A 99 5.94 0.11 7.71
CA GLY A 99 6.57 1.32 7.18
C GLY A 99 6.48 1.46 5.67
N TRP A 100 5.39 0.97 5.06
CA TRP A 100 5.16 0.94 3.61
C TRP A 100 6.10 0.02 2.83
N THR A 101 6.77 -0.93 3.48
CA THR A 101 7.68 -1.86 2.81
C THR A 101 6.92 -3.03 2.18
N ARG A 102 7.17 -3.30 0.89
CA ARG A 102 6.62 -4.46 0.16
C ARG A 102 7.75 -5.28 -0.47
N LYS A 103 7.61 -6.60 -0.47
CA LYS A 103 8.47 -7.49 -1.26
C LYS A 103 7.96 -7.49 -2.70
N VAL A 104 8.80 -7.11 -3.64
CA VAL A 104 8.53 -7.27 -5.07
C VAL A 104 9.51 -8.29 -5.62
N PHE A 105 8.99 -9.26 -6.35
CA PHE A 105 9.84 -10.14 -7.13
C PHE A 105 10.23 -9.37 -8.39
N SER A 106 11.52 -9.18 -8.59
CA SER A 106 12.05 -8.55 -9.80
C SER A 106 11.47 -9.30 -11.02
N GLY A 107 10.63 -8.61 -11.79
CA GLY A 107 10.05 -9.12 -13.02
C GLY A 107 11.02 -9.09 -14.21
N VAL A 108 12.30 -8.80 -13.98
CA VAL A 108 13.32 -8.86 -15.03
C VAL A 108 13.54 -10.33 -15.36
N ALA A 109 13.18 -10.73 -16.58
CA ALA A 109 13.53 -12.02 -17.10
C ALA A 109 15.07 -12.16 -17.09
N LYS A 110 15.59 -13.01 -16.21
CA LYS A 110 17.01 -13.31 -16.11
C LYS A 110 17.36 -14.43 -17.08
N THR A 111 18.55 -14.35 -17.66
CA THR A 111 19.09 -15.43 -18.50
C THR A 111 19.41 -16.66 -17.64
N LYS A 112 19.49 -17.85 -18.26
CA LYS A 112 19.85 -19.10 -17.58
C LYS A 112 21.18 -18.99 -16.82
N GLU A 113 22.15 -18.27 -17.37
CA GLU A 113 23.46 -18.07 -16.74
C GLU A 113 23.41 -17.13 -15.53
N GLU A 114 22.58 -16.08 -15.57
CA GLU A 114 22.35 -15.20 -14.41
C GLU A 114 21.67 -15.96 -13.27
N ILE A 115 20.66 -16.78 -13.57
CA ILE A 115 20.00 -17.65 -12.58
C ILE A 115 21.01 -18.62 -11.97
N ARG A 116 21.85 -19.26 -12.79
CA ARG A 116 22.87 -20.21 -12.32
C ARG A 116 23.91 -19.54 -11.42
N ARG A 117 24.32 -18.32 -11.75
CA ARG A 117 25.30 -17.54 -10.97
C ARG A 117 24.70 -17.09 -9.63
N GLU A 118 23.46 -16.61 -9.60
CA GLU A 118 22.76 -16.23 -8.36
C GLU A 118 22.56 -17.44 -7.45
N GLN A 119 22.11 -18.58 -7.98
CA GLN A 119 21.97 -19.82 -7.20
C GLN A 119 23.29 -20.23 -6.53
N GLN A 120 24.43 -20.10 -7.23
CA GLN A 120 25.73 -20.40 -6.63
C GLN A 120 26.14 -19.41 -5.53
N MET A 121 25.76 -18.14 -5.65
CA MET A 121 26.00 -17.15 -4.59
C MET A 121 25.11 -17.38 -3.39
N ASP A 122 23.84 -17.71 -3.62
CA ASP A 122 22.85 -17.98 -2.59
C ASP A 122 23.20 -19.23 -1.78
N LEU A 123 23.64 -20.31 -2.44
CA LEU A 123 24.14 -21.52 -1.78
C LEU A 123 25.37 -21.24 -0.90
N LYS A 124 26.28 -20.36 -1.35
CA LYS A 124 27.44 -19.95 -0.55
C LYS A 124 27.01 -19.09 0.65
N ALA A 125 26.05 -18.18 0.47
CA ALA A 125 25.53 -17.34 1.54
C ALA A 125 24.78 -18.17 2.61
N GLN A 126 23.98 -19.15 2.19
CA GLN A 126 23.32 -20.11 3.10
C GLN A 126 24.34 -20.96 3.87
N ALA A 127 25.41 -21.42 3.22
CA ALA A 127 26.49 -22.16 3.89
C ALA A 127 27.22 -21.32 4.95
N MET A 128 27.17 -19.99 4.83
CA MET A 128 27.70 -19.03 5.80
C MET A 128 26.66 -18.55 6.84
N GLY A 129 25.46 -19.15 6.85
CA GLY A 129 24.39 -18.81 7.79
C GLY A 129 23.70 -17.47 7.54
N LYS A 130 23.81 -16.91 6.33
CA LYS A 130 23.09 -15.69 5.93
C LYS A 130 21.77 -16.03 5.24
N ASP A 131 20.72 -15.32 5.61
CA ASP A 131 19.44 -15.38 4.90
C ASP A 131 19.58 -14.79 3.50
N VAL A 132 19.12 -15.55 2.51
CA VAL A 132 19.05 -15.14 1.12
C VAL A 132 17.62 -14.65 0.84
N GLU A 133 17.41 -13.34 0.82
CA GLU A 133 16.14 -12.76 0.38
C GLU A 133 16.14 -12.56 -1.14
N VAL A 134 15.41 -13.43 -1.85
CA VAL A 134 15.25 -13.40 -3.33
C VAL A 134 14.37 -12.24 -3.81
N ALA A 135 13.58 -11.62 -2.92
CA ALA A 135 12.67 -10.52 -3.24
C ALA A 135 13.26 -9.17 -2.86
N GLU A 136 13.16 -8.20 -3.77
CA GLU A 136 13.56 -6.82 -3.52
C GLU A 136 12.53 -6.15 -2.59
N LYS A 137 13.01 -5.39 -1.60
CA LYS A 137 12.14 -4.58 -0.74
C LYS A 137 11.98 -3.19 -1.36
N VAL A 138 10.75 -2.85 -1.74
CA VAL A 138 10.41 -1.53 -2.28
C VAL A 138 9.44 -0.82 -1.35
N VAL A 139 9.62 0.49 -1.21
CA VAL A 139 8.71 1.35 -0.44
C VAL A 139 7.50 1.72 -1.30
N ALA A 140 6.34 1.19 -0.93
CA ALA A 140 5.05 1.47 -1.53
C ALA A 140 4.71 2.95 -1.50
N GLY A 141 4.44 3.54 -2.65
CA GLY A 141 4.07 4.95 -2.75
C GLY A 141 5.17 5.95 -2.39
N ALA A 142 6.43 5.50 -2.39
CA ALA A 142 7.57 6.40 -2.49
C ALA A 142 7.59 7.10 -3.85
N ARG A 143 8.09 8.33 -3.88
CA ARG A 143 8.27 9.06 -5.14
C ARG A 143 9.34 8.36 -5.99
N PRO A 144 9.05 8.04 -7.27
CA PRO A 144 10.06 7.51 -8.17
C PRO A 144 11.23 8.48 -8.36
N LEU A 145 12.46 7.95 -8.40
CA LEU A 145 13.70 8.74 -8.54
C LEU A 145 13.69 9.65 -9.78
N TYR A 146 13.11 9.18 -10.89
CA TYR A 146 13.01 9.96 -12.13
C TYR A 146 12.08 11.18 -12.01
N ILE A 147 11.18 11.22 -11.03
CA ILE A 147 10.34 12.40 -10.72
C ILE A 147 11.11 13.36 -9.81
N ALA A 148 11.94 12.84 -8.89
CA ALA A 148 12.74 13.66 -7.97
C ALA A 148 13.89 14.40 -8.68
N ALA A 149 14.37 13.88 -9.81
CA ALA A 149 15.50 14.43 -10.57
C ALA A 149 15.19 15.71 -11.38
N LYS A 150 13.92 16.13 -11.50
CA LYS A 150 13.55 17.41 -12.12
C LYS A 150 13.52 18.54 -11.07
N LYS A 151 14.70 19.05 -10.75
CA LYS A 151 14.88 20.42 -10.25
C LYS A 151 15.60 21.18 -11.37
N ASP A 152 14.82 21.89 -12.18
CA ASP A 152 15.31 23.02 -12.95
C ASP A 152 15.08 24.29 -12.11
#